data_AF-A0A3D2JQS7-F1
#
_entry.id   AF-A0A3D2JQS7-F1
#
_cell.length_a   1.000
_cell.length_b   1.000
_cell.length_c   1.000
_cell.angle_alpha   90.00
_cell.angle_beta   90.00
_cell.angle_gamma   90.00
#
_symmetry.space_group_name_H-M   'P 1'
#
loop_
_entity.id
_entity.type
_entity.pdbx_description
1 polymer ?
#
loop_
_entity_poly.entity_id
_entity_poly.type
_entity_poly.pdbx_seq_one_letter_code
_entity_poly.pdbx_strand_id
1 'polypeptide(L)'
;MRSILSHRRFFTLIKPSLLLKHVYCEKPMAHSLSEATVMVEAHREAGTTLMVGDSYVFHHPIVAARAVIDNGDIGDEIHIRETKGPWIMKPEEAARLSGMSHEANAT
;
A
#
# COMPACT_ATOMS: atom_id res chain seq x y z
N MET A 1 -4.95 22.95 24.28
CA MET A 1 -4.72 21.70 23.53
C MET A 1 -5.58 21.70 22.28
N ARG A 2 -4.99 21.91 21.09
CA ARG A 2 -5.74 21.84 19.82
C ARG A 2 -5.74 20.39 19.35
N SER A 3 -6.92 19.82 19.26
CA SER A 3 -7.17 18.50 18.69
C SER A 3 -6.64 18.42 17.25
N ILE A 4 -5.73 17.48 17.00
CA ILE A 4 -5.21 17.15 15.67
C ILE A 4 -6.09 16.02 15.09
N LEU A 5 -7.40 16.26 14.96
CA LEU A 5 -8.31 15.27 14.38
C LEU A 5 -8.17 15.25 12.84
N SER A 6 -7.30 14.35 12.42
CA SER A 6 -7.24 13.58 11.17
C SER A 6 -8.50 13.60 10.28
N HIS A 7 -8.71 14.64 9.47
CA HIS A 7 -9.69 14.67 8.36
C HIS A 7 -9.09 15.24 7.05
N ARG A 8 -7.77 15.46 7.00
CA ARG A 8 -7.14 16.20 5.88
C ARG A 8 -6.91 15.36 4.62
N ARG A 9 -6.84 14.02 4.70
CA ARG A 9 -6.48 13.17 3.54
C ARG A 9 -7.63 12.99 2.57
N PHE A 10 -8.82 12.59 3.04
CA PHE A 10 -10.02 12.41 2.19
C PHE A 10 -10.31 13.66 1.34
N PHE A 11 -10.53 14.81 1.98
CA PHE A 11 -10.80 16.06 1.28
C PHE A 11 -9.66 16.55 0.41
N THR A 12 -8.42 16.13 0.65
CA THR A 12 -7.30 16.55 -0.20
C THR A 12 -7.31 15.79 -1.51
N LEU A 13 -7.52 14.48 -1.49
CA LEU A 13 -7.37 13.66 -2.69
C LEU A 13 -8.49 13.87 -3.71
N ILE A 14 -9.67 14.35 -3.30
CA ILE A 14 -10.75 14.75 -4.21
C ILE A 14 -10.74 16.24 -4.60
N LYS A 15 -9.67 17.00 -4.27
CA LYS A 15 -9.57 18.39 -4.73
C LYS A 15 -9.53 18.44 -6.25
N PRO A 16 -10.27 19.36 -6.90
CA PRO A 16 -10.26 19.47 -8.36
C PRO A 16 -8.86 19.58 -8.98
N SER A 17 -7.91 20.23 -8.31
CA SER A 17 -6.52 20.36 -8.75
C SER A 17 -5.71 19.06 -8.69
N LEU A 18 -6.18 18.06 -7.94
CA LEU A 18 -5.58 16.73 -7.83
C LEU A 18 -6.29 15.69 -8.68
N LEU A 19 -7.58 15.88 -9.02
CA LEU A 19 -8.31 14.96 -9.92
C LEU A 19 -7.73 14.90 -11.33
N LEU A 20 -7.04 15.95 -11.79
CA LEU A 20 -6.30 15.96 -13.06
C LEU A 20 -4.86 15.41 -12.95
N LYS A 21 -4.50 14.80 -11.81
CA LYS A 21 -3.18 14.22 -11.58
C LYS A 21 -3.31 12.78 -11.10
N HIS A 22 -2.32 11.96 -11.44
CA HIS A 22 -2.14 10.68 -10.76
C HIS A 22 -1.67 10.96 -9.32
N VAL A 23 -2.24 10.24 -8.37
CA VAL A 23 -2.02 10.41 -6.93
C VAL A 23 -1.52 9.10 -6.33
N TYR A 24 -0.47 9.20 -5.52
CA TYR A 24 -0.05 8.16 -4.59
C TYR A 24 -0.31 8.63 -3.15
N CYS A 25 -0.90 7.78 -2.30
CA CYS A 25 -1.15 8.12 -0.91
C CYS A 25 -0.73 7.01 0.07
N GLU A 26 -0.13 7.42 1.19
CA GLU A 26 0.18 6.51 2.30
C GLU A 26 -1.09 5.95 2.95
N LYS A 27 -0.99 4.69 3.39
CA LYS A 27 -2.06 4.01 4.14
C LYS A 27 -2.26 4.63 5.54
N PRO A 28 -3.48 4.56 6.12
CA PRO A 28 -4.74 4.25 5.43
C PRO A 28 -5.19 5.42 4.55
N MET A 29 -5.77 5.12 3.38
CA MET A 29 -6.21 6.14 2.41
C MET A 29 -7.38 7.00 2.94
N ALA A 30 -8.25 6.40 3.77
CA ALA A 30 -9.47 7.00 4.32
C ALA A 30 -9.80 6.38 5.69
N HIS A 31 -10.74 6.97 6.44
CA HIS A 31 -11.19 6.46 7.74
C HIS A 31 -12.48 5.63 7.65
N SER A 32 -13.17 5.68 6.51
CA SER A 32 -14.38 4.91 6.26
C SER A 32 -14.40 4.37 4.83
N LEU A 33 -15.20 3.32 4.62
CA LEU A 33 -15.41 2.74 3.30
C LEU A 33 -16.07 3.74 2.35
N SER A 34 -17.06 4.51 2.83
CA SER A 34 -17.75 5.51 2.02
C SER A 34 -16.81 6.60 1.51
N GLU A 35 -15.91 7.09 2.36
CA GLU A 35 -14.85 8.03 1.95
C GLU A 35 -13.91 7.41 0.91
N ALA A 36 -13.43 6.18 1.14
CA ALA A 36 -12.56 5.50 0.19
C ALA A 36 -13.24 5.33 -1.19
N THR A 37 -14.52 4.93 -1.21
CA THR A 37 -15.30 4.76 -2.44
C THR A 37 -15.41 6.08 -3.21
N VAL A 38 -15.75 7.19 -2.53
CA VAL A 38 -15.85 8.50 -3.18
C VAL A 38 -14.51 8.93 -3.80
N MET A 39 -13.38 8.65 -3.15
CA MET A 39 -12.06 8.98 -3.69
C MET A 39 -11.73 8.17 -4.95
N VAL A 40 -12.04 6.87 -4.95
CA VAL A 40 -11.82 5.97 -6.10
C VAL A 40 -12.67 6.40 -7.29
N GLU A 41 -13.96 6.65 -7.07
CA GLU A 41 -14.87 7.06 -8.15
C GLU A 41 -14.47 8.41 -8.75
N ALA A 42 -14.08 9.38 -7.93
CA ALA A 42 -13.67 10.70 -8.43
C ALA A 42 -12.43 10.63 -9.35
N HIS A 43 -11.43 9.80 -9.03
CA HIS A 43 -10.26 9.60 -9.90
C HIS A 43 -10.61 8.76 -11.13
N ARG A 44 -11.50 7.76 -10.99
CA ARG A 44 -12.00 6.95 -12.12
C ARG A 44 -12.72 7.82 -13.14
N GLU A 45 -13.61 8.72 -12.70
CA GLU A 45 -14.32 9.68 -13.55
C GLU A 45 -13.37 10.70 -14.19
N ALA A 46 -12.36 11.15 -13.46
CA ALA A 46 -11.35 12.07 -13.98
C ALA A 46 -10.31 11.40 -14.91
N GLY A 47 -10.33 10.06 -15.04
CA GLY A 47 -9.37 9.31 -15.83
C GLY A 47 -7.96 9.28 -15.25
N THR A 48 -7.81 9.48 -13.94
CA THR A 48 -6.51 9.49 -13.24
C THR A 48 -6.34 8.30 -12.31
N THR A 49 -5.09 8.00 -11.97
CA THR A 49 -4.76 6.87 -11.09
C THR A 49 -4.70 7.35 -9.65
N LEU A 50 -5.42 6.67 -8.76
CA LEU A 50 -5.24 6.76 -7.32
C LEU A 50 -4.59 5.46 -6.83
N MET A 51 -3.35 5.55 -6.34
CA MET A 51 -2.60 4.43 -5.78
C MET A 51 -2.48 4.58 -4.26
N VAL A 52 -2.80 3.52 -3.53
CA VAL A 52 -2.47 3.40 -2.11
C VAL A 52 -1.11 2.74 -1.97
N GLY A 53 -0.29 3.25 -1.04
CA GLY A 53 1.04 2.73 -0.74
C GLY A 53 1.03 1.37 -0.06
N ASP A 54 0.64 0.33 -0.80
CA ASP A 54 0.84 -1.06 -0.41
C ASP A 54 2.14 -1.56 -1.05
N SER A 55 3.23 -1.54 -0.28
CA SER A 55 4.53 -2.00 -0.77
C SER A 55 4.64 -3.51 -0.82
N TYR A 56 3.82 -4.27 -0.08
CA TYR A 56 4.00 -5.71 0.08
C TYR A 56 3.51 -6.52 -1.11
N VAL A 57 2.59 -5.99 -1.90
CA VAL A 57 2.11 -6.64 -3.13
C VAL A 57 3.22 -6.89 -4.16
N PHE A 58 4.35 -6.19 -4.05
CA PHE A 58 5.52 -6.36 -4.92
C PHE A 58 6.62 -7.25 -4.32
N HIS A 59 6.44 -7.75 -3.09
CA HIS A 59 7.44 -8.61 -2.47
C HIS A 59 7.51 -9.96 -3.17
N HIS A 60 8.73 -10.51 -3.29
CA HIS A 60 9.00 -11.74 -4.02
C HIS A 60 8.09 -12.92 -3.62
N PRO A 61 7.79 -13.17 -2.32
CA PRO A 61 6.87 -14.24 -1.95
C PRO A 61 5.44 -14.06 -2.49
N ILE A 62 4.94 -12.82 -2.54
CA ILE A 62 3.58 -12.53 -3.04
C ILE A 62 3.52 -12.69 -4.56
N VAL A 63 4.53 -12.18 -5.27
CA VAL A 63 4.63 -12.32 -6.73
C VAL A 63 4.77 -13.80 -7.12
N ALA A 64 5.60 -14.56 -6.40
CA ALA A 64 5.77 -15.99 -6.64
C ALA A 64 4.49 -16.78 -6.34
N ALA A 65 3.80 -16.50 -5.22
CA ALA A 65 2.54 -17.13 -4.89
C ALA A 65 1.48 -16.87 -5.97
N ARG A 66 1.40 -15.64 -6.49
CA ARG A 66 0.51 -15.31 -7.60
C ARG A 66 0.83 -16.10 -8.87
N ALA A 67 2.10 -16.25 -9.23
CA ALA A 67 2.48 -17.01 -10.42
C ALA A 67 2.07 -18.49 -10.32
N VAL A 68 2.27 -19.11 -9.16
CA VAL A 68 1.88 -20.50 -8.88
C VAL A 68 0.35 -20.67 -8.99
N ILE A 69 -0.41 -19.71 -8.46
CA ILE A 69 -1.87 -19.66 -8.56
C ILE A 69 -2.33 -19.48 -10.02
N ASP A 70 -1.84 -18.44 -10.70
CA ASP A 70 -2.24 -18.10 -12.07
C ASP A 70 -1.91 -19.24 -13.08
N ASN A 71 -0.87 -20.04 -12.80
CA ASN A 71 -0.50 -21.22 -13.59
C ASN A 71 -1.34 -22.47 -13.31
N GLY A 72 -2.10 -22.50 -12.20
CA GLY A 72 -2.87 -23.67 -11.77
C GLY A 72 -2.04 -24.80 -11.16
N ASP A 73 -0.80 -24.53 -10.72
CA ASP A 73 0.14 -25.54 -10.22
C ASP A 73 -0.36 -26.26 -8.94
N ILE A 74 -1.29 -25.64 -8.20
CA ILE A 74 -1.84 -26.14 -6.94
C ILE A 74 -3.31 -26.58 -7.03
N GLY A 75 -3.94 -26.50 -8.21
CA GLY A 75 -5.39 -26.68 -8.37
C GLY A 75 -6.19 -25.51 -7.79
N ASP A 76 -7.43 -25.78 -7.37
CA ASP A 76 -8.32 -24.74 -6.82
C ASP A 76 -7.87 -24.26 -5.42
N GLU A 77 -7.88 -22.94 -5.20
CA GLU A 77 -7.52 -22.37 -3.90
C GLU A 77 -8.64 -22.59 -2.88
N ILE A 78 -8.35 -23.37 -1.84
CA ILE A 78 -9.31 -23.64 -0.76
C ILE A 78 -9.08 -22.79 0.48
N HIS A 79 -7.84 -22.30 0.68
CA HIS A 79 -7.46 -21.56 1.88
C HIS A 79 -6.15 -20.79 1.63
N ILE A 80 -6.13 -19.52 2.05
CA ILE A 80 -4.94 -18.67 2.03
C ILE A 80 -4.58 -18.31 3.46
N ARG A 81 -3.33 -18.57 3.85
CA ARG A 81 -2.75 -18.09 5.11
C ARG A 81 -1.50 -17.29 4.84
N GLU A 82 -1.52 -16.01 5.18
CA GLU A 82 -0.35 -15.14 5.15
C GLU A 82 0.22 -15.01 6.57
N THR A 83 1.54 -14.96 6.68
CA THR A 83 2.21 -14.61 7.94
C THR A 83 3.40 -13.73 7.63
N LYS A 84 3.47 -12.58 8.29
CA LYS A 84 4.58 -11.64 8.12
C LYS A 84 5.70 -12.00 9.10
N GLY A 85 6.82 -12.47 8.55
CA GLY A 85 8.06 -12.65 9.30
C GLY A 85 8.75 -11.32 9.64
N PRO A 86 9.90 -11.37 10.33
CA PRO A 86 10.71 -10.19 10.58
C PRO A 86 11.14 -9.53 9.26
N TRP A 87 11.36 -8.21 9.29
CA TRP A 87 11.88 -7.50 8.13
C TRP A 87 13.35 -7.88 7.92
N ILE A 88 13.63 -8.62 6.85
CA ILE A 88 14.99 -9.03 6.48
C ILE A 88 15.44 -8.18 5.30
N MET A 89 16.36 -7.27 5.55
CA MET A 89 17.03 -6.50 4.50
C MET A 89 17.93 -7.43 3.68
N LYS A 90 18.07 -7.16 2.38
CA LYS A 90 19.13 -7.83 1.61
C LYS A 90 20.50 -7.44 2.17
N PRO A 91 21.52 -8.31 2.08
CA PRO A 91 22.86 -8.01 2.61
C PRO A 91 23.43 -6.67 2.09
N GLU A 92 23.21 -6.35 0.82
CA GLU A 92 23.64 -5.09 0.20
C GLU A 92 22.89 -3.86 0.76
N GLU A 93 21.61 -3.99 1.11
CA GLU A 93 20.81 -2.91 1.69
C GLU A 93 21.18 -2.68 3.16
N ALA A 94 21.38 -3.78 3.89
CA ALA A 94 21.89 -3.73 5.26
C ALA A 94 23.27 -3.05 5.31
N ALA A 95 24.17 -3.36 4.36
CA ALA A 95 25.48 -2.72 4.28
C ALA A 95 25.41 -1.21 4.06
N ARG A 96 24.46 -0.72 3.24
CA ARG A 96 24.23 0.74 3.04
C ARG A 96 23.76 1.43 4.32
N LEU A 97 23.10 0.70 5.21
CA LEU A 97 22.61 1.18 6.50
C LEU A 97 23.55 0.83 7.65
N SER A 98 24.83 0.54 7.37
CA SER A 98 25.83 0.18 8.39
C SER A 98 25.45 -1.06 9.23
N GLY A 99 24.69 -1.99 8.64
CA GLY A 99 24.17 -3.18 9.32
C GLY A 99 22.96 -2.94 10.21
N MET A 100 22.41 -1.73 10.24
CA MET A 100 21.21 -1.42 11.02
C MET A 100 19.97 -2.02 10.36
N SER A 101 19.14 -2.70 11.16
CA SER A 101 17.82 -3.16 10.72
C SER A 101 16.88 -1.96 10.58
N HIS A 102 15.76 -2.16 9.87
CA HIS A 102 14.69 -1.17 9.78
C HIS A 102 14.18 -0.74 11.18
N GLU A 103 14.21 -1.67 12.14
CA GLU A 103 13.75 -1.45 13.52
C GLU A 103 14.70 -0.56 14.33
N ALA A 104 16.01 -0.61 14.07
CA ALA A 104 16.98 0.25 14.73
C ALA A 104 16.88 1.73 14.32
N ASN A 105 16.24 2.02 13.18
CA ASN A 105 15.98 3.38 12.68
C ASN A 105 14.60 3.93 13.09
N ALA A 106 13.76 3.12 13.74
CA ALA A 106 12.39 3.48 14.13
C ALA A 106 12.27 4.01 15.58
N THR A 107 13.39 4.14 16.29
CA THR A 107 13.51 4.68 17.67
C THR A 107 14.27 6.00 17.69
#